data_AF-A0A351YXP7-F1
#
_entry.id   AF-A0A351YXP7-F1
#
_cell.length_a   1.000
_cell.length_b   1.000
_cell.length_c   1.000
_cell.angle_alpha   90.00
_cell.angle_beta   90.00
_cell.angle_gamma   90.00
#
_symmetry.space_group_name_H-M   'P 1'
#
loop_
_entity.id
_entity.type
_entity.pdbx_description
1 polymer ?
#
loop_
_entity_poly.entity_id
_entity_poly.type
_entity_poly.pdbx_seq_one_letter_code
_entity_poly.pdbx_strand_id
1 'polypeptide(L)'
;MQRRPSPNFEVSVKSNKIDKKSLEYQMYEAVHIKNGSDRYKKMKFLLENGADANRMSGKIKWVETNPLWSCCEDPKLAELLISYGADVKKRPYVASLISYINLADKNPREDRKMFYEKHPLVPIIYEHEMYESVKILLRSGADPNFKCIYGEKSLFPATDWNYKRYFSKHGKTAINYCVEGNFLSLFSLLIDYGAKLDKESIRLSKETTAQTGSFEMEKLVKLHWKLQNEK
;
A
#
# COMPACT_ATOMS: atom_id res chain seq x y z
N MET A 1 6.93 -4.32 44.67
CA MET A 1 7.27 -5.46 43.79
C MET A 1 7.51 -4.95 42.37
N GLN A 2 8.76 -4.65 42.04
CA GLN A 2 9.15 -4.37 40.65
C GLN A 2 9.18 -5.71 39.89
N ARG A 3 8.40 -5.84 38.81
CA ARG A 3 8.49 -6.98 37.91
C ARG A 3 9.81 -6.86 37.15
N ARG A 4 10.70 -7.85 37.31
CA ARG A 4 11.93 -7.97 36.51
C ARG A 4 11.56 -8.05 35.02
N PRO A 5 12.38 -7.52 34.11
CA PRO A 5 12.19 -7.74 32.67
C PRO A 5 12.25 -9.24 32.39
N SER A 6 11.28 -9.77 31.64
CA SER A 6 11.33 -11.14 31.15
C SER A 6 12.60 -11.31 30.30
N PRO A 7 13.43 -12.34 30.52
CA PRO A 7 14.58 -12.60 29.69
C PRO A 7 14.10 -13.05 28.30
N ASN A 8 14.72 -12.45 27.28
CA ASN A 8 14.79 -12.90 25.89
C ASN A 8 13.47 -13.41 25.26
N PHE A 9 12.83 -12.54 24.48
CA PHE A 9 11.89 -12.93 23.43
C PHE A 9 12.66 -13.63 22.30
N GLU A 10 13.25 -14.80 22.56
CA GLU A 10 13.64 -15.71 21.49
C GLU A 10 12.35 -16.27 20.91
N VAL A 11 11.91 -15.68 19.79
CA VAL A 11 10.90 -16.31 18.95
C VAL A 11 11.50 -17.63 18.48
N SER A 12 11.16 -18.74 19.15
CA SER A 12 11.44 -20.06 18.61
C SER A 12 10.55 -20.24 17.38
N VAL A 13 11.04 -19.73 16.25
CA VAL A 13 10.53 -20.11 14.94
C VAL A 13 10.90 -21.57 14.81
N LYS A 14 10.02 -22.47 15.27
CA LYS A 14 10.03 -23.86 14.85
C LYS A 14 9.97 -23.81 13.33
N SER A 15 11.12 -23.92 12.68
CA SER A 15 11.22 -23.98 11.24
C SER A 15 10.57 -25.30 10.83
N ASN A 16 9.27 -25.23 10.53
CA ASN A 16 8.69 -26.29 9.71
C ASN A 16 9.59 -26.41 8.49
N LYS A 17 10.01 -27.64 8.15
CA LYS A 17 10.80 -27.89 6.94
C LYS A 17 10.04 -27.29 5.76
N ILE A 18 10.48 -26.12 5.29
CA ILE A 18 9.85 -25.45 4.16
C ILE A 18 10.13 -26.32 2.94
N ASP A 19 9.08 -26.80 2.30
CA ASP A 19 9.22 -27.52 1.04
C ASP A 19 9.61 -26.52 -0.05
N LYS A 20 10.90 -26.46 -0.34
CA LYS A 20 11.46 -25.58 -1.37
C LYS A 20 10.96 -25.90 -2.78
N LYS A 21 10.39 -27.10 -3.00
CA LYS A 21 9.83 -27.48 -4.30
C LYS A 21 8.39 -27.01 -4.47
N SER A 22 7.70 -26.65 -3.39
CA SER A 22 6.32 -26.16 -3.46
C SER A 22 6.21 -24.89 -4.30
N LEU A 23 5.11 -24.77 -5.05
CA LEU A 23 4.82 -23.57 -5.85
C LEU A 23 4.69 -22.32 -4.96
N GLU A 24 4.19 -22.47 -3.73
CA GLU A 24 4.10 -21.37 -2.76
C GLU A 24 5.49 -20.84 -2.38
N TYR A 25 6.48 -21.71 -2.13
CA TYR A 25 7.85 -21.27 -1.84
C TYR A 25 8.53 -20.67 -3.06
N GLN A 26 8.34 -21.27 -4.24
CA GLN A 26 8.88 -20.71 -5.47
C GLN A 26 8.28 -19.34 -5.79
N MET A 27 7.00 -19.11 -5.47
CA MET A 27 6.36 -17.80 -5.59
C MET A 27 7.00 -16.79 -4.62
N TYR A 28 7.26 -17.20 -3.37
CA TYR A 28 8.00 -16.36 -2.42
C TYR A 28 9.38 -15.97 -2.92
N GLU A 29 10.13 -16.90 -3.53
CA GLU A 29 11.42 -16.56 -4.12
C GLU A 29 11.27 -15.63 -5.32
N ALA A 30 10.25 -15.84 -6.15
CA ALA A 30 9.98 -15.04 -7.33
C ALA A 30 9.73 -13.57 -6.99
N VAL A 31 8.91 -13.26 -5.96
CA VAL A 31 8.60 -11.86 -5.60
C VAL A 31 9.84 -11.07 -5.14
N HIS A 32 10.91 -11.75 -4.68
CA HIS A 32 12.16 -11.13 -4.23
C HIS A 32 13.24 -11.02 -5.33
N ILE A 33 12.96 -11.44 -6.57
CA ILE A 33 13.88 -11.26 -7.70
C ILE A 33 14.01 -9.76 -8.00
N LYS A 34 15.26 -9.25 -8.00
CA LYS A 34 15.55 -7.82 -8.21
C LYS A 34 15.30 -7.36 -9.65
N ASN A 35 15.63 -8.20 -10.64
CA ASN A 35 15.40 -7.88 -12.05
C ASN A 35 13.91 -8.03 -12.37
N GLY A 36 13.25 -6.93 -12.77
CA GLY A 36 11.81 -6.93 -13.04
C GLY A 36 11.38 -7.88 -14.17
N SER A 37 12.21 -8.05 -15.21
CA SER A 37 11.92 -8.96 -16.33
C SER A 37 11.98 -10.42 -15.90
N ASP A 38 13.01 -10.78 -15.13
CA ASP A 38 13.17 -12.15 -14.61
C ASP A 38 12.08 -12.48 -13.58
N ARG A 39 11.75 -11.50 -12.71
CA ARG A 39 10.63 -11.59 -11.77
C ARG A 39 9.33 -11.88 -12.50
N TYR A 40 9.00 -11.10 -13.52
CA TYR A 40 7.79 -11.29 -14.34
C TYR A 40 7.76 -12.67 -15.00
N LYS A 41 8.84 -13.07 -15.69
CA LYS A 41 8.93 -14.37 -16.37
C LYS A 41 8.75 -15.53 -15.39
N LYS A 42 9.41 -15.46 -14.23
CA LYS A 42 9.33 -16.51 -13.20
C LYS A 42 7.93 -16.59 -12.61
N MET A 43 7.30 -15.46 -12.27
CA MET A 43 5.94 -15.45 -11.74
C MET A 43 4.93 -15.97 -12.77
N LYS A 44 5.01 -15.52 -14.02
CA LYS A 44 4.16 -16.02 -15.11
C LYS A 44 4.27 -17.54 -15.27
N PHE A 45 5.49 -18.06 -15.31
CA PHE A 45 5.72 -19.51 -15.38
C PHE A 45 5.08 -20.25 -14.20
N LEU A 46 5.21 -19.74 -12.97
CA LEU A 46 4.63 -20.39 -11.79
C LEU A 46 3.10 -20.40 -11.84
N LEU A 47 2.48 -19.28 -12.23
CA LEU A 47 1.03 -19.15 -12.37
C LEU A 47 0.49 -20.09 -13.46
N GLU A 48 1.17 -20.19 -14.61
CA GLU A 48 0.84 -21.14 -15.68
C GLU A 48 0.95 -22.61 -15.23
N ASN A 49 1.78 -22.90 -14.23
CA ASN A 49 1.95 -24.22 -13.62
C ASN A 49 1.06 -24.43 -12.37
N GLY A 50 0.05 -23.59 -12.17
CA GLY A 50 -0.96 -23.77 -11.12
C GLY A 50 -0.62 -23.17 -9.76
N ALA A 51 0.34 -22.25 -9.68
CA ALA A 51 0.56 -21.49 -8.45
C ALA A 51 -0.67 -20.62 -8.15
N ASP A 52 -1.13 -20.60 -6.90
CA ASP A 52 -2.23 -19.74 -6.46
C ASP A 52 -1.75 -18.28 -6.38
N ALA A 53 -2.38 -17.39 -7.15
CA ALA A 53 -2.06 -15.96 -7.18
C ALA A 53 -2.27 -15.25 -5.83
N ASN A 54 -2.97 -15.90 -4.88
CA ASN A 54 -3.21 -15.39 -3.54
C ASN A 54 -2.28 -15.97 -2.47
N ARG A 55 -1.39 -16.92 -2.81
CA ARG A 55 -0.56 -17.64 -1.84
C ARG A 55 0.92 -17.71 -2.24
N MET A 56 1.77 -17.47 -1.25
CA MET A 56 3.19 -17.79 -1.27
C MET A 56 3.63 -18.19 0.14
N SER A 57 4.65 -19.03 0.30
CA SER A 57 5.07 -19.42 1.64
C SER A 57 6.05 -18.38 2.20
N GLY A 58 5.67 -17.68 3.27
CA GLY A 58 6.60 -16.81 3.99
C GLY A 58 7.58 -17.61 4.84
N LYS A 59 8.84 -17.13 4.97
CA LYS A 59 9.77 -17.67 5.99
C LYS A 59 9.26 -17.43 7.42
N ILE A 60 8.42 -16.43 7.59
CA ILE A 60 7.78 -16.06 8.85
C ILE A 60 6.28 -16.32 8.70
N LYS A 61 5.74 -17.24 9.50
CA LYS A 61 4.33 -17.69 9.44
C LYS A 61 3.31 -16.56 9.56
N TRP A 62 3.69 -15.46 10.18
CA TRP A 62 2.81 -14.32 10.47
C TRP A 62 2.94 -13.17 9.49
N VAL A 63 3.82 -13.26 8.48
CA VAL A 63 3.96 -12.24 7.42
C VAL A 63 2.96 -12.56 6.31
N GLU A 64 2.41 -11.51 5.68
CA GLU A 64 1.46 -11.66 4.56
C GLU A 64 2.04 -12.57 3.47
N THR A 65 1.30 -13.61 3.17
CA THR A 65 1.62 -14.64 2.19
C THR A 65 0.89 -14.40 0.87
N ASN A 66 0.61 -13.13 0.52
CA ASN A 66 -0.11 -12.75 -0.69
C ASN A 66 0.84 -12.08 -1.70
N PRO A 67 1.07 -12.69 -2.88
CA PRO A 67 1.96 -12.14 -3.91
C PRO A 67 1.62 -10.71 -4.35
N LEU A 68 0.33 -10.40 -4.49
CA LEU A 68 -0.11 -9.07 -4.94
C LEU A 68 0.28 -7.98 -3.95
N TRP A 69 0.30 -8.26 -2.64
CA TRP A 69 0.73 -7.30 -1.62
C TRP A 69 2.19 -6.85 -1.83
N SER A 70 3.05 -7.76 -2.25
CA SER A 70 4.47 -7.48 -2.49
C SER A 70 4.73 -6.84 -3.85
N CYS A 71 3.86 -7.06 -4.83
CA CYS A 71 4.11 -6.67 -6.22
C CYS A 71 3.18 -5.58 -6.75
N CYS A 72 2.20 -5.11 -5.97
CA CYS A 72 1.19 -4.15 -6.43
C CYS A 72 1.74 -2.78 -6.86
N GLU A 73 3.01 -2.47 -6.56
CA GLU A 73 3.68 -1.26 -7.05
C GLU A 73 4.08 -1.35 -8.54
N ASP A 74 4.27 -2.56 -9.07
CA ASP A 74 4.62 -2.83 -10.46
C ASP A 74 3.33 -3.11 -11.26
N PRO A 75 2.90 -2.21 -12.17
CA PRO A 75 1.63 -2.34 -12.88
C PRO A 75 1.50 -3.68 -13.63
N LYS A 76 2.60 -4.16 -14.24
CA LYS A 76 2.61 -5.38 -15.04
C LYS A 76 2.46 -6.62 -14.16
N LEU A 77 3.08 -6.63 -12.98
CA LEU A 77 2.93 -7.74 -12.05
C LEU A 77 1.58 -7.73 -11.35
N ALA A 78 1.05 -6.54 -11.03
CA ALA A 78 -0.29 -6.40 -10.51
C ALA A 78 -1.31 -6.97 -11.50
N GLU A 79 -1.26 -6.54 -12.77
CA GLU A 79 -2.15 -7.03 -13.83
C GLU A 79 -2.00 -8.54 -14.05
N LEU A 80 -0.77 -9.06 -14.09
CA LEU A 80 -0.52 -10.50 -14.20
C LEU A 80 -1.20 -11.26 -13.05
N LEU A 81 -0.96 -10.90 -11.79
CA LEU A 81 -1.55 -11.60 -10.65
C LEU A 81 -3.07 -11.50 -10.63
N ILE A 82 -3.63 -10.34 -10.95
CA ILE A 82 -5.08 -10.13 -11.05
C ILE A 82 -5.68 -11.01 -12.15
N SER A 83 -5.03 -11.13 -13.32
CA SER A 83 -5.49 -12.00 -14.41
C SER A 83 -5.53 -13.49 -14.04
N TYR A 84 -4.75 -13.90 -13.04
CA TYR A 84 -4.73 -15.26 -12.47
C TYR A 84 -5.54 -15.37 -11.17
N GLY A 85 -6.41 -14.40 -10.87
CA GLY A 85 -7.39 -14.49 -9.78
C GLY A 85 -6.91 -13.96 -8.42
N ALA A 86 -5.90 -13.09 -8.38
CA ALA A 86 -5.56 -12.38 -7.15
C ALA A 86 -6.75 -11.56 -6.63
N ASP A 87 -7.04 -11.69 -5.34
CA ASP A 87 -8.15 -11.03 -4.66
C ASP A 87 -7.77 -9.60 -4.27
N VAL A 88 -8.37 -8.63 -4.97
CA VAL A 88 -8.16 -7.19 -4.73
C VAL A 88 -9.10 -6.59 -3.68
N LYS A 89 -10.13 -7.31 -3.23
CA LYS A 89 -11.28 -6.77 -2.50
C LYS A 89 -11.16 -6.86 -0.98
N LYS A 90 -10.23 -7.64 -0.46
CA LYS A 90 -10.13 -7.91 0.99
C LYS A 90 -9.04 -7.12 1.71
N ARG A 91 -8.19 -6.39 0.99
CA ARG A 91 -7.01 -5.73 1.55
C ARG A 91 -6.94 -4.27 1.15
N PRO A 92 -6.29 -3.42 1.99
CA PRO A 92 -6.13 -2.00 1.73
C PRO A 92 -5.04 -1.73 0.68
N TYR A 93 -5.02 -2.42 -0.47
CA TYR A 93 -3.94 -2.29 -1.47
C TYR A 93 -3.74 -0.84 -1.92
N VAL A 94 -4.84 -0.13 -2.20
CA VAL A 94 -4.82 1.26 -2.65
C VAL A 94 -4.22 2.17 -1.58
N ALA A 95 -4.74 2.12 -0.34
CA ALA A 95 -4.24 2.94 0.75
C ALA A 95 -2.79 2.59 1.14
N SER A 96 -2.43 1.30 1.10
CA SER A 96 -1.07 0.82 1.33
C SER A 96 -0.11 1.43 0.32
N LEU A 97 -0.41 1.28 -0.98
CA LEU A 97 0.45 1.76 -2.04
C LEU A 97 0.67 3.28 -1.96
N ILE A 98 -0.40 4.05 -1.77
CA ILE A 98 -0.33 5.51 -1.66
C ILE A 98 0.36 5.96 -0.38
N SER A 99 0.22 5.21 0.72
CA SER A 99 0.89 5.56 1.98
C SER A 99 2.41 5.59 1.86
N TYR A 100 3.01 4.84 0.93
CA TYR A 100 4.46 4.84 0.67
C TYR A 100 4.93 5.97 -0.23
N ILE A 101 4.01 6.70 -0.89
CA ILE A 101 4.38 7.77 -1.82
C ILE A 101 4.96 8.92 -1.03
N ASN A 102 6.22 9.21 -1.32
CA ASN A 102 6.94 10.32 -0.75
C ASN A 102 7.03 11.42 -1.81
N LEU A 103 6.17 12.43 -1.65
CA LEU A 103 6.21 13.77 -2.24
C LEU A 103 7.11 14.00 -3.46
N ALA A 104 6.49 14.06 -4.65
CA ALA A 104 6.74 15.06 -5.68
C ALA A 104 5.62 14.90 -6.72
N ASP A 105 4.79 15.92 -6.95
CA ASP A 105 5.13 16.78 -8.09
C ASP A 105 4.79 18.27 -7.91
N LYS A 106 4.24 18.72 -6.78
CA LYS A 106 3.99 20.16 -6.55
C LYS A 106 4.10 20.52 -5.06
N ASN A 107 5.23 21.14 -4.69
CA ASN A 107 5.54 21.66 -3.34
C ASN A 107 5.81 20.56 -2.29
N PRO A 108 6.99 19.92 -2.31
CA PRO A 108 7.37 18.94 -1.28
C PRO A 108 7.43 19.60 0.11
N ARG A 109 7.08 18.84 1.15
CA ARG A 109 7.33 19.27 2.54
C ARG A 109 8.83 19.35 2.79
N GLU A 110 9.28 20.45 3.40
CA GLU A 110 10.70 20.75 3.59
C GLU A 110 11.42 19.70 4.47
N ASP A 111 10.73 19.18 5.50
CA ASP A 111 11.25 18.13 6.39
C ASP A 111 11.54 16.81 5.65
N ARG A 112 10.66 16.42 4.73
CA ARG A 112 10.83 15.23 3.89
C ARG A 112 11.94 15.43 2.87
N LYS A 113 12.02 16.60 2.26
CA LYS A 113 13.12 16.95 1.34
C LYS A 113 14.48 16.77 2.02
N MET A 114 14.64 17.33 3.22
CA MET A 114 15.86 17.17 4.04
C MET A 114 16.14 15.70 4.40
N PHE A 115 15.10 14.91 4.68
CA PHE A 115 15.28 13.48 4.97
C PHE A 115 15.88 12.72 3.77
N TYR A 116 15.36 12.93 2.55
CA TYR A 116 15.87 12.23 1.36
C TYR A 116 17.25 12.73 0.93
N GLU A 117 17.53 14.03 1.06
CA GLU A 117 18.89 14.56 0.85
C GLU A 117 19.92 13.86 1.76
N LYS A 118 19.53 13.51 2.99
CA LYS A 118 20.38 12.78 3.95
C LYS A 118 20.38 11.26 3.74
N HIS A 119 19.40 10.71 3.02
CA HIS A 119 19.23 9.26 2.81
C HIS A 119 19.01 8.93 1.34
N PRO A 120 19.99 9.19 0.45
CA PRO A 120 19.84 9.03 -1.00
C PRO A 120 19.62 7.57 -1.44
N LEU A 121 19.84 6.60 -0.55
CA LEU A 121 19.56 5.18 -0.79
C LEU A 121 18.08 4.81 -0.62
N VAL A 122 17.26 5.70 -0.05
CA VAL A 122 15.82 5.49 0.07
C VAL A 122 15.17 5.91 -1.25
N PRO A 123 14.58 4.99 -2.02
CA PRO A 123 13.96 5.33 -3.29
C PRO A 123 12.77 6.28 -3.05
N ILE A 124 12.75 7.36 -3.82
CA ILE A 124 11.60 8.27 -3.92
C ILE A 124 10.66 7.69 -4.97
N ILE A 125 9.38 7.59 -4.63
CA ILE A 125 8.32 7.16 -5.53
C ILE A 125 7.43 8.37 -5.81
N TYR A 126 7.29 8.71 -7.08
CA TYR A 126 6.48 9.84 -7.54
C TYR A 126 5.02 9.44 -7.78
N GLU A 127 4.14 10.44 -7.79
CA GLU A 127 2.70 10.23 -8.05
C GLU A 127 2.46 9.48 -9.36
N HIS A 128 3.14 9.91 -10.43
CA HIS A 128 2.98 9.34 -11.77
C HIS A 128 3.42 7.88 -11.87
N GLU A 129 4.38 7.44 -11.05
CA GLU A 129 4.86 6.05 -11.03
C GLU A 129 3.82 5.09 -10.44
N MET A 130 3.02 5.58 -9.47
CA MET A 130 1.99 4.76 -8.82
C MET A 130 0.63 4.86 -9.51
N TYR A 131 0.42 5.89 -10.33
CA TYR A 131 -0.87 6.17 -10.94
C TYR A 131 -1.46 4.95 -11.65
N GLU A 132 -0.67 4.27 -12.50
CA GLU A 132 -1.17 3.12 -13.26
C GLU A 132 -1.47 1.91 -12.35
N SER A 133 -0.61 1.64 -11.38
CA SER A 133 -0.84 0.58 -10.38
C SER A 133 -2.11 0.82 -9.58
N VAL A 134 -2.34 2.04 -9.10
CA VAL A 134 -3.57 2.43 -8.39
C VAL A 134 -4.79 2.25 -9.29
N LYS A 135 -4.70 2.71 -10.55
CA LYS A 135 -5.79 2.60 -11.53
C LYS A 135 -6.14 1.15 -11.83
N ILE A 136 -5.16 0.26 -12.00
CA ILE A 136 -5.38 -1.18 -12.21
C ILE A 136 -6.12 -1.79 -11.02
N LEU A 137 -5.68 -1.50 -9.79
CA LEU A 137 -6.32 -2.01 -8.57
C LEU A 137 -7.78 -1.55 -8.47
N LEU A 138 -8.04 -0.26 -8.68
CA LEU A 138 -9.38 0.32 -8.62
C LEU A 138 -10.30 -0.26 -9.69
N ARG A 139 -9.84 -0.35 -10.95
CA ARG A 139 -10.59 -0.98 -12.06
C ARG A 139 -10.92 -2.43 -11.80
N SER A 140 -10.07 -3.12 -11.06
CA SER A 140 -10.27 -4.52 -10.67
C SER A 140 -11.21 -4.69 -9.47
N GLY A 141 -11.67 -3.57 -8.88
CA GLY A 141 -12.66 -3.55 -7.80
C GLY A 141 -12.07 -3.43 -6.39
N ALA A 142 -10.82 -2.97 -6.25
CA ALA A 142 -10.30 -2.60 -4.94
C ALA A 142 -11.09 -1.42 -4.35
N ASP A 143 -11.43 -1.50 -3.05
CA ASP A 143 -12.16 -0.41 -2.37
C ASP A 143 -11.20 0.72 -1.96
N PRO A 144 -11.35 1.95 -2.49
CA PRO A 144 -10.49 3.08 -2.14
C PRO A 144 -10.68 3.57 -0.69
N ASN A 145 -11.75 3.15 -0.01
CA ASN A 145 -12.09 3.58 1.34
C ASN A 145 -11.46 2.70 2.43
N PHE A 146 -10.77 1.63 2.03
CA PHE A 146 -9.96 0.87 2.95
C PHE A 146 -8.90 1.77 3.60
N LYS A 147 -8.68 1.55 4.91
CA LYS A 147 -7.69 2.30 5.69
C LYS A 147 -6.40 1.51 5.81
N CYS A 148 -5.27 2.22 5.82
CA CYS A 148 -3.95 1.66 6.10
C CYS A 148 -3.22 2.53 7.15
N ILE A 149 -2.19 1.99 7.79
CA ILE A 149 -1.30 2.74 8.69
C ILE A 149 0.06 2.81 8.01
N TYR A 150 0.66 4.01 8.00
CA TYR A 150 1.93 4.28 7.32
C TYR A 150 3.06 3.40 7.86
N GLY A 151 3.94 2.97 6.97
CA GLY A 151 5.34 2.71 7.32
C GLY A 151 5.79 1.27 7.43
N GLU A 152 4.91 0.27 7.51
CA GLU A 152 5.40 -1.10 7.72
C GLU A 152 4.64 -2.14 6.91
N LYS A 153 5.20 -2.49 5.73
CA LYS A 153 4.97 -3.80 5.09
C LYS A 153 5.37 -4.92 6.08
N SER A 154 6.18 -4.56 7.09
CA SER A 154 6.82 -5.38 8.11
C SER A 154 5.96 -5.71 9.33
N LEU A 155 4.98 -4.89 9.72
CA LEU A 155 4.11 -5.15 10.88
C LEU A 155 2.67 -5.37 10.43
N PHE A 156 2.40 -6.67 10.24
CA PHE A 156 1.12 -7.35 10.09
C PHE A 156 0.52 -7.48 8.68
N PRO A 157 0.20 -8.71 8.22
CA PRO A 157 -0.77 -8.90 7.16
C PRO A 157 -2.06 -8.20 7.54
N ALA A 158 -2.70 -7.55 6.57
CA ALA A 158 -4.11 -7.20 6.66
C ALA A 158 -4.94 -8.49 6.57
N THR A 159 -4.75 -9.40 7.53
CA THR A 159 -5.79 -10.37 7.85
C THR A 159 -7.05 -9.58 8.20
N ASP A 160 -8.20 -10.17 7.92
CA ASP A 160 -9.50 -9.58 8.31
C ASP A 160 -9.52 -9.16 9.79
N TRP A 161 -8.82 -9.90 10.64
CA TRP A 161 -8.69 -9.63 12.07
C TRP A 161 -7.91 -8.33 12.34
N ASN A 162 -6.71 -8.18 11.76
CA ASN A 162 -5.89 -6.98 11.94
C ASN A 162 -6.59 -5.75 11.36
N TYR A 163 -7.24 -5.90 10.21
CA TYR A 163 -7.98 -4.80 9.60
C TYR A 163 -9.11 -4.29 10.50
N LYS A 164 -9.95 -5.19 11.03
CA LYS A 164 -11.07 -4.84 11.91
C LYS A 164 -10.61 -4.25 13.25
N ARG A 165 -9.50 -4.72 13.80
CA ARG A 165 -9.03 -4.28 15.13
C ARG A 165 -8.21 -2.99 15.08
N TYR A 166 -7.37 -2.83 14.06
CA TYR A 166 -6.38 -1.76 13.98
C TYR A 166 -6.62 -0.81 12.81
N PHE A 167 -6.54 -1.29 11.57
CA PHE A 167 -6.53 -0.40 10.40
C PHE A 167 -7.83 0.38 10.24
N SER A 168 -8.99 -0.24 10.42
CA SER A 168 -10.29 0.45 10.31
C SER A 168 -10.49 1.58 11.35
N LYS A 169 -9.87 1.44 12.54
CA LYS A 169 -10.00 2.39 13.65
C LYS A 169 -8.95 3.49 13.63
N HIS A 170 -7.70 3.14 13.33
CA HIS A 170 -6.54 4.01 13.50
C HIS A 170 -5.85 4.37 12.19
N GLY A 171 -6.20 3.69 11.10
CA GLY A 171 -5.63 3.95 9.78
C GLY A 171 -6.24 5.16 9.09
N LYS A 172 -5.57 5.57 8.02
CA LYS A 172 -5.94 6.66 7.13
C LYS A 172 -6.36 6.06 5.77
N THR A 173 -7.36 6.65 5.14
CA THR A 173 -7.82 6.26 3.80
C THR A 173 -6.83 6.71 2.74
N ALA A 174 -6.88 6.07 1.56
CA ALA A 174 -6.09 6.46 0.39
C ALA A 174 -6.24 7.96 0.06
N ILE A 175 -7.47 8.47 0.08
CA ILE A 175 -7.75 9.88 -0.24
C ILE A 175 -7.15 10.84 0.79
N ASN A 176 -7.13 10.46 2.07
CA ASN A 176 -6.49 11.28 3.10
C ASN A 176 -4.97 11.30 2.96
N TYR A 177 -4.34 10.22 2.49
CA TYR A 177 -2.92 10.26 2.11
C TYR A 177 -2.69 11.17 0.89
N CYS A 178 -3.58 11.16 -0.11
CA CYS A 178 -3.49 12.10 -1.23
C CYS A 178 -3.58 13.56 -0.78
N VAL A 179 -4.53 13.89 0.11
CA VAL A 179 -4.67 15.25 0.65
C VAL A 179 -3.41 15.67 1.42
N GLU A 180 -2.89 14.78 2.27
CA GLU A 180 -1.69 15.03 3.07
C GLU A 180 -0.44 15.23 2.19
N GLY A 181 -0.30 14.42 1.13
CA GLY A 181 0.80 14.45 0.18
C GLY A 181 0.63 15.44 -0.97
N ASN A 182 -0.49 16.17 -1.04
CA ASN A 182 -0.83 17.05 -2.16
C ASN A 182 -0.86 16.33 -3.53
N PHE A 183 -1.30 15.06 -3.57
CA PHE A 183 -1.37 14.22 -4.78
C PHE A 183 -2.66 14.46 -5.57
N LEU A 184 -2.68 15.49 -6.42
CA LEU A 184 -3.88 15.97 -7.12
C LEU A 184 -4.43 14.96 -8.13
N SER A 185 -3.55 14.23 -8.84
CA SER A 185 -3.93 13.29 -9.90
C SER A 185 -4.55 12.02 -9.31
N LEU A 186 -3.92 11.48 -8.26
CA LEU A 186 -4.42 10.34 -7.49
C LEU A 186 -5.68 10.73 -6.71
N PHE A 187 -5.75 11.94 -6.15
CA PHE A 187 -6.98 12.44 -5.51
C PHE A 187 -8.16 12.37 -6.48
N SER A 188 -7.99 12.92 -7.68
CA SER A 188 -9.05 12.94 -8.70
C SER A 188 -9.43 11.51 -9.11
N LEU A 189 -8.44 10.66 -9.36
CA LEU A 189 -8.66 9.24 -9.66
C LEU A 189 -9.45 8.53 -8.55
N LEU A 190 -9.12 8.76 -7.28
CA LEU A 190 -9.82 8.11 -6.17
C LEU A 190 -11.29 8.56 -6.06
N ILE A 191 -11.56 9.85 -6.29
CA ILE A 191 -12.94 10.37 -6.34
C ILE A 191 -13.74 9.67 -7.45
N ASP A 192 -13.16 9.50 -8.65
CA ASP A 192 -13.82 8.84 -9.77
C ASP A 192 -14.24 7.40 -9.46
N TYR A 193 -13.50 6.72 -8.56
CA TYR A 193 -13.78 5.36 -8.09
C TYR A 193 -14.51 5.31 -6.74
N GLY A 194 -15.10 6.43 -6.30
CA GLY A 194 -16.00 6.45 -5.14
C GLY A 194 -15.30 6.53 -3.78
N ALA A 195 -14.10 7.11 -3.73
CA ALA A 195 -13.48 7.47 -2.45
C ALA A 195 -14.31 8.54 -1.73
N LYS A 196 -14.47 8.37 -0.42
CA LYS A 196 -15.24 9.27 0.44
C LYS A 196 -14.31 10.15 1.25
N LEU A 197 -14.60 11.44 1.24
CA LEU A 197 -13.99 12.40 2.14
C LEU A 197 -14.59 12.27 3.54
N ASP A 198 -13.81 12.60 4.55
CA ASP A 198 -14.21 12.69 5.95
C ASP A 198 -13.75 14.01 6.58
N LYS A 199 -14.06 14.21 7.88
CA LYS A 199 -13.62 15.40 8.62
C LYS A 199 -12.09 15.53 8.64
N GLU A 200 -11.39 14.40 8.59
CA GLU A 200 -9.93 14.36 8.55
C GLU A 200 -9.41 14.89 7.21
N SER A 201 -10.09 14.61 6.09
CA SER A 201 -9.76 15.22 4.79
C SER A 201 -9.76 16.76 4.84
N ILE A 202 -10.76 17.36 5.48
CA ILE A 202 -10.88 18.82 5.62
C ILE A 202 -9.76 19.39 6.51
N ARG A 203 -9.43 18.70 7.60
CA ARG A 203 -8.34 19.09 8.51
C ARG A 203 -7.01 19.05 7.77
N LEU A 204 -6.71 17.92 7.13
CA LEU A 204 -5.47 17.70 6.38
C LEU A 204 -5.32 18.69 5.23
N SER A 205 -6.38 19.07 4.52
CA SER A 205 -6.25 19.99 3.39
C SER A 205 -5.76 21.38 3.84
N LYS A 206 -6.23 21.87 4.99
CA LYS A 206 -5.77 23.15 5.56
C LYS A 206 -4.32 23.07 6.01
N GLU A 207 -3.93 21.95 6.62
CA GLU A 207 -2.54 21.71 7.04
C GLU A 207 -1.60 21.62 5.84
N THR A 208 -1.99 20.90 4.79
CA THR A 208 -1.24 20.84 3.53
C THR A 208 -1.09 22.23 2.92
N THR A 209 -2.14 23.06 2.89
CA THR A 209 -2.03 24.44 2.40
C THR A 209 -1.08 25.29 3.24
N ALA A 210 -1.16 25.20 4.57
CA ALA A 210 -0.25 25.92 5.46
C ALA A 210 1.22 25.50 5.26
N GLN A 211 1.47 24.21 5.00
CA GLN A 211 2.82 23.68 4.80
C GLN A 211 3.40 23.96 3.41
N THR A 212 2.56 23.94 2.38
CA THR A 212 3.01 24.01 0.97
C THR A 212 2.78 25.38 0.32
N GLY A 213 1.95 26.23 0.91
CA GLY A 213 1.45 27.47 0.30
C GLY A 213 0.45 27.26 -0.85
N SER A 214 0.15 26.01 -1.23
CA SER A 214 -0.79 25.70 -2.31
C SER A 214 -2.22 25.55 -1.81
N PHE A 215 -3.14 26.28 -2.43
CA PHE A 215 -4.58 26.18 -2.16
C PHE A 215 -5.30 25.17 -3.07
N GLU A 216 -4.60 24.52 -4.00
CA GLU A 216 -5.22 23.64 -5.01
C GLU A 216 -5.96 22.46 -4.36
N MET A 217 -5.28 21.72 -3.47
CA MET A 217 -5.90 20.59 -2.76
C MET A 217 -7.04 21.02 -1.85
N GLU A 218 -6.91 22.15 -1.13
CA GLU A 218 -8.00 22.67 -0.29
C GLU A 218 -9.24 23.03 -1.10
N LYS A 219 -9.07 23.60 -2.30
CA LYS A 219 -10.19 23.88 -3.22
C LYS A 219 -10.88 22.60 -3.68
N LEU A 220 -10.11 21.58 -4.10
CA LEU A 220 -10.65 20.28 -4.51
C LEU A 220 -11.41 19.60 -3.38
N VAL A 221 -10.83 19.55 -2.18
CA VAL A 221 -11.47 18.95 -1.00
C VAL A 221 -12.78 19.67 -0.66
N LYS A 222 -12.80 21.01 -0.64
CA LYS A 222 -14.03 21.78 -0.38
C LYS A 222 -15.12 21.50 -1.42
N LEU A 223 -14.76 21.48 -2.70
CA LEU A 223 -15.68 21.21 -3.80
C LEU A 223 -16.33 19.82 -3.65
N HIS A 224 -15.50 18.79 -3.52
CA HIS A 224 -16.00 17.41 -3.44
C HIS A 224 -16.69 17.10 -2.11
N TRP A 225 -16.30 17.76 -1.01
CA TRP A 225 -17.01 17.65 0.27
C TRP A 225 -18.44 18.17 0.17
N LYS A 226 -18.63 19.31 -0.52
CA LYS A 226 -19.97 19.85 -0.78
C LYS A 226 -20.80 18.87 -1.63
N LEU A 227 -20.25 18.42 -2.76
CA LEU A 227 -20.92 17.46 -3.65
C LEU A 227 -21.27 16.13 -2.97
N GLN A 228 -20.45 15.67 -2.03
CA GLN A 228 -20.70 14.43 -1.29
C GLN A 228 -21.88 14.55 -0.32
N ASN A 229 -22.10 15.71 0.30
CA ASN A 229 -23.11 15.91 1.34
C ASN A 229 -24.42 16.54 0.81
N GLU A 230 -24.45 16.93 -0.46
CA GLU A 230 -25.67 17.42 -1.14
C GLU A 230 -26.52 16.31 -1.76
N LYS A 231 -26.07 15.06 -1.69
CA LYS A 231 -26.76 13.85 -2.15
C LYS A 231 -27.36 13.08 -0.98
#